data_AF-A0A9W7FGY1-F1
#
_entry.id   AF-A0A9W7FGY1-F1
#
_cell.length_a   1.000
_cell.length_b   1.000
_cell.length_c   1.000
_cell.angle_alpha   90.00
_cell.angle_beta   90.00
_cell.angle_gamma   90.00
#
_symmetry.space_group_name_H-M   'P 1'
#
loop_
_entity.id
_entity.type
_entity.pdbx_description
1 polymer ?
#
loop_
_entity_poly.entity_id
_entity_poly.type
_entity_poly.pdbx_seq_one_letter_code
_entity_poly.pdbx_strand_id
1 'polypeptide(L)'
;MYGLTDAGASTVGLPLGAGRHDLAKTASLLKLMFCMAISVAIIFISTHTVIGKIFSNDENVISLSASLALILSISYCLLSMTFACFGALQGQ
;
A
#
# COMPACT_ATOMS: atom_id res chain seq x y z
N MET A 1 -0.46 -2.68 -6.87
CA MET A 1 -0.11 -3.54 -5.71
C MET A 1 0.40 -4.91 -6.14
N TYR A 2 -0.23 -5.59 -7.10
CA TYR A 2 0.18 -6.93 -7.57
C TYR A 2 1.67 -7.08 -7.93
N GLY A 3 2.27 -6.16 -8.69
CA GLY A 3 3.70 -6.25 -9.04
C GLY A 3 4.65 -6.16 -7.85
N LEU A 4 4.23 -5.49 -6.78
CA LEU A 4 5.04 -5.32 -5.57
C LEU A 4 4.88 -6.52 -4.62
N THR A 5 3.70 -7.16 -4.63
CA THR A 5 3.45 -8.46 -3.99
C THR A 5 4.24 -9.58 -4.66
N ASP A 6 4.26 -9.61 -6.01
CA ASP A 6 5.02 -10.59 -6.80
C ASP A 6 6.54 -10.43 -6.61
N ALA A 7 7.02 -9.19 -6.63
CA ALA A 7 8.41 -8.88 -6.27
C ALA A 7 8.74 -9.32 -4.84
N GLY A 8 7.82 -9.12 -3.88
CA GLY A 8 7.94 -9.62 -2.51
C GLY A 8 8.04 -11.15 -2.44
N ALA A 9 7.19 -11.86 -3.15
CA ALA A 9 7.20 -13.31 -3.20
C ALA A 9 8.50 -13.86 -3.83
N SER A 10 8.98 -13.26 -4.91
CA SER A 10 10.24 -13.67 -5.56
C SER A 10 11.47 -13.37 -4.68
N THR A 11 11.51 -12.21 -4.02
CA THR A 11 12.64 -11.81 -3.15
C THR A 11 12.70 -12.59 -1.84
N VAL A 12 11.57 -13.11 -1.35
CA VAL A 12 11.52 -13.98 -0.17
C VAL A 12 11.73 -15.46 -0.55
N GLY A 13 11.09 -15.93 -1.62
CA GLY A 13 11.13 -17.33 -2.03
C GLY A 13 12.44 -17.80 -2.65
N LEU A 14 13.14 -16.93 -3.39
CA LEU A 14 14.45 -17.27 -3.97
C LEU A 14 15.50 -17.63 -2.90
N PRO A 15 15.73 -16.82 -1.84
CA PRO A 15 16.66 -17.18 -0.77
C PRO A 15 16.16 -18.33 0.12
N LEU A 16 14.84 -18.49 0.31
CA LEU A 16 14.28 -19.64 1.04
C LEU A 16 14.53 -20.96 0.31
N GLY A 17 14.27 -21.02 -1.00
CA GLY A 17 14.57 -22.21 -1.82
C GLY A 17 16.06 -22.56 -1.86
N ALA A 18 16.94 -21.58 -1.67
CA ALA A 18 18.38 -21.77 -1.56
C ALA A 18 18.87 -22.14 -0.13
N GLY A 19 17.96 -22.31 0.84
CA GLY A 19 18.28 -22.61 2.24
C GLY A 19 18.88 -21.43 3.03
N ARG A 20 18.87 -20.22 2.48
CA ARG A 20 19.46 -19.00 3.06
C ARG A 20 18.41 -18.18 3.82
N HIS A 21 17.94 -18.75 4.92
CA HIS A 21 16.87 -18.20 5.76
C HIS A 21 17.15 -16.77 6.28
N ASP A 22 18.41 -16.44 6.61
CA ASP A 22 18.80 -15.10 7.07
C ASP A 22 18.59 -14.02 6.00
N LEU A 23 18.90 -14.34 4.74
CA LEU A 23 18.69 -13.42 3.63
C LEU A 23 17.21 -13.23 3.34
N ALA A 24 16.39 -14.28 3.45
CA ALA A 24 14.94 -14.17 3.31
C ALA A 24 14.30 -13.27 4.36
N LYS A 25 14.77 -13.37 5.62
CA LYS A 25 14.29 -12.53 6.72
C LYS A 25 14.67 -11.06 6.54
N THR A 26 15.83 -10.80 5.95
CA THR A 26 16.35 -9.44 5.70
C THR A 26 15.81 -8.84 4.39
N ALA A 27 15.48 -9.67 3.40
CA ALA A 27 14.88 -9.29 2.12
C ALA A 27 13.39 -8.91 2.23
N SER A 28 12.84 -8.90 3.43
CA SER A 28 11.48 -8.46 3.73
C SER A 28 11.24 -7.03 3.22
N LEU A 29 10.70 -6.91 2.01
CA LEU A 29 10.30 -5.66 1.37
C LEU A 29 9.16 -4.95 2.11
N LEU A 30 8.60 -5.54 3.18
CA LEU A 30 7.53 -4.99 4.02
C LEU A 30 7.76 -3.52 4.39
N LYS A 31 9.00 -3.13 4.73
CA LYS A 31 9.34 -1.73 5.05
C LYS A 31 9.16 -0.81 3.85
N LEU A 32 9.57 -1.26 2.66
CA LEU A 32 9.44 -0.49 1.42
C LEU A 32 7.98 -0.37 0.98
N MET A 33 7.19 -1.46 1.10
CA MET A 33 5.75 -1.44 0.80
C MET A 33 5.02 -0.50 1.75
N PHE A 34 5.38 -0.50 3.03
CA PHE A 34 4.79 0.37 4.04
C PHE A 34 5.13 1.84 3.81
N CYS A 35 6.39 2.17 3.50
CA CYS A 35 6.78 3.54 3.12
C CYS A 35 6.02 4.05 1.90
N MET A 36 5.82 3.19 0.88
CA MET A 36 5.06 3.56 -0.31
C MET A 36 3.57 3.76 0.00
N ALA A 37 2.98 2.91 0.83
CA ALA A 37 1.60 3.03 1.28
C ALA A 37 1.35 4.34 2.04
N ILE A 38 2.27 4.70 2.96
CA ILE A 38 2.22 5.98 3.68
C ILE A 38 2.31 7.16 2.71
N SER A 39 3.22 7.10 1.74
CA SER A 39 3.39 8.18 0.76
C SER A 39 2.11 8.44 -0.03
N VAL A 40 1.44 7.37 -0.47
CA VAL A 40 0.14 7.46 -1.15
C VAL A 40 -0.95 7.98 -0.21
N ALA A 41 -0.99 7.51 1.04
CA ALA A 41 -1.96 7.98 2.03
C ALA A 41 -1.82 9.49 2.30
N ILE A 42 -0.58 9.99 2.44
CA ILE A 42 -0.30 11.42 2.61
C ILE A 42 -0.83 12.22 1.42
N ILE A 43 -0.60 11.75 0.19
CA ILE A 43 -1.11 12.43 -1.01
C ILE A 43 -2.64 12.50 -0.97
N PHE A 44 -3.33 11.40 -0.63
CA PHE A 44 -4.79 11.42 -0.54
C PHE A 44 -5.30 12.36 0.55
N ILE A 45 -4.64 12.42 1.71
CA ILE A 45 -4.98 13.35 2.79
C ILE A 45 -4.73 14.80 2.37
N SER A 46 -3.59 15.10 1.76
CA SER A 46 -3.26 16.46 1.31
C SER A 46 -4.17 16.94 0.17
N THR A 47 -4.62 16.04 -0.70
CA THR A 47 -5.42 16.38 -1.88
C THR A 47 -6.93 16.24 -1.64
N HIS A 48 -7.37 15.85 -0.44
CA HIS A 48 -8.78 15.53 -0.14
C HIS A 48 -9.74 16.71 -0.41
N THR A 49 -9.28 17.95 -0.23
CA THR A 49 -10.08 19.17 -0.47
C THR A 49 -10.15 19.58 -1.94
N VAL A 50 -9.21 19.12 -2.76
CA VAL A 50 -9.08 19.50 -4.18
C VAL A 50 -9.72 18.44 -5.09
N ILE A 51 -9.64 17.17 -4.71
CA ILE A 51 -10.19 16.05 -5.47
C ILE A 51 -11.70 16.22 -5.73
N GLY A 52 -12.47 16.69 -4.73
CA GLY A 52 -13.90 16.93 -4.92
C GLY A 52 -14.21 17.96 -6.01
N LYS A 53 -13.34 18.98 -6.16
CA LYS A 53 -13.49 20.05 -7.17
C LYS A 53 -13.24 19.58 -8.60
N ILE A 54 -12.59 18.43 -8.79
CA ILE A 54 -12.38 17.83 -10.12
C ILE A 54 -13.71 17.28 -10.67
N PHE A 55 -14.57 16.77 -9.78
CA PHE A 55 -15.79 16.06 -10.18
C PHE A 55 -17.06 16.89 -10.07
N SER A 56 -17.10 17.91 -9.21
CA SER A 56 -18.28 18.77 -9.03
C SER A 56 -17.92 20.13 -8.43
N ASN A 57 -18.76 21.13 -8.67
CA ASN A 57 -18.70 22.44 -7.98
C ASN A 57 -19.67 22.54 -6.80
N ASP A 58 -20.47 21.50 -6.55
CA ASP A 58 -21.40 21.46 -5.41
C ASP A 58 -20.63 21.20 -4.10
N GLU A 59 -20.78 22.11 -3.13
CA GLU A 59 -20.11 22.04 -1.83
C GLU A 59 -20.45 20.77 -1.04
N ASN A 60 -21.67 20.23 -1.17
CA ASN A 60 -22.04 18.97 -0.53
C ASN A 60 -21.25 17.79 -1.09
N VAL A 61 -21.04 17.77 -2.41
CA VAL A 61 -20.28 16.70 -3.08
C VAL A 61 -18.79 16.80 -2.73
N ILE A 62 -18.26 18.02 -2.62
CA ILE A 62 -16.87 18.27 -2.22
C ILE A 62 -16.65 17.79 -0.77
N SER A 63 -17.54 18.16 0.15
CA SER A 63 -17.46 17.75 1.57
C SER A 63 -17.57 16.23 1.76
N LEU A 64 -18.46 15.59 1.00
CA LEU A 64 -18.60 14.14 0.99
C LEU A 64 -17.34 13.46 0.45
N SER A 65 -16.79 13.96 -0.67
CA SER A 65 -15.56 13.44 -1.27
C SER A 65 -14.36 13.57 -0.35
N ALA A 66 -14.24 14.71 0.35
CA ALA A 66 -13.21 14.96 1.35
C ALA A 66 -13.27 13.94 2.49
N SER A 67 -14.47 13.64 2.99
CA SER A 67 -14.69 12.65 4.04
C SER A 67 -14.37 11.22 3.58
N LEU A 68 -14.76 10.88 2.35
CA LEU A 68 -14.47 9.57 1.75
C LEU A 68 -12.98 9.37 1.48
N ALA A 69 -12.26 10.41 1.05
CA ALA A 69 -10.82 10.35 0.78
C ALA A 69 -10.01 10.01 2.04
N LEU A 70 -10.42 10.49 3.22
CA LEU A 70 -9.80 10.12 4.49
C LEU A 70 -9.95 8.62 4.78
N ILE A 71 -11.18 8.10 4.67
CA ILE A 71 -11.47 6.66 4.84
C ILE A 71 -10.66 5.84 3.84
N LEU A 72 -10.63 6.28 2.57
CA LEU A 72 -9.90 5.62 1.50
C LEU A 72 -8.40 5.52 1.79
N SER A 73 -7.79 6.57 2.35
CA SER A 73 -6.35 6.57 2.69
C SER A 73 -6.01 5.52 3.76
N ILE A 74 -6.86 5.40 4.78
CA ILE A 74 -6.68 4.42 5.86
C ILE A 74 -6.88 3.00 5.32
N SER A 75 -7.94 2.79 4.55
CA SER A 75 -8.21 1.50 3.90
C SER A 75 -7.08 1.09 2.96
N TYR A 76 -6.50 2.03 2.21
CA TYR A 76 -5.37 1.77 1.32
C TYR A 76 -4.12 1.32 2.09
N CYS A 77 -3.85 1.95 3.24
CA CYS A 77 -2.72 1.59 4.09
C CYS A 77 -2.87 0.17 4.64
N LEU A 78 -4.05 -0.16 5.17
CA LEU A 78 -4.37 -1.51 5.65
C LEU A 78 -4.30 -2.56 4.54
N LEU A 79 -4.86 -2.25 3.36
CA LEU A 79 -4.82 -3.14 2.22
C LEU A 79 -3.38 -3.40 1.74
N SER A 80 -2.54 -2.36 1.70
CA SER A 80 -1.14 -2.50 1.32
C SER A 80 -0.36 -3.38 2.30
N MET A 81 -0.65 -3.29 3.60
CA MET A 81 -0.01 -4.12 4.61
C MET A 81 -0.46 -5.58 4.48
N THR A 82 -1.74 -5.82 4.23
CA THR A 82 -2.27 -7.16 3.94
C THR A 82 -1.57 -7.78 2.72
N PHE A 83 -1.46 -7.05 1.61
CA PHE A 83 -0.77 -7.54 0.42
C PHE A 83 0.73 -7.75 0.63
N ALA A 84 1.38 -6.96 1.49
CA ALA A 84 2.77 -7.16 1.85
C ALA A 84 2.96 -8.45 2.66
N CYS A 85 2.08 -8.72 3.61
CA CYS A 85 2.05 -9.98 4.36
C CYS A 85 1.80 -11.17 3.42
N PHE A 86 0.82 -11.06 2.51
CA PHE A 86 0.54 -12.11 1.53
C PHE A 86 1.75 -12.40 0.63
N GLY A 87 2.44 -11.39 0.11
CA GLY A 87 3.63 -11.58 -0.71
C GLY A 87 4.76 -12.28 0.06
N ALA A 88 4.96 -11.92 1.34
CA ALA A 88 5.94 -12.59 2.19
C ALA A 88 5.57 -14.04 2.54
N LEU A 89 4.28 -14.31 2.78
CA LEU A 89 3.76 -15.66 3.07
C LEU A 89 3.78 -16.58 1.85
N GLN A 90 3.43 -16.06 0.67
CA GLN A 90 3.38 -16.83 -0.57
C GLN A 90 4.78 -17.20 -1.10
N GLY A 91 5.81 -16.46 -0.69
CA GLY A 91 7.20 -16.80 -0.97
C GLY A 91 7.78 -17.90 -0.08
N GLN A 92 7.12 -18.32 1.00
CA GLN A 92 7.56 -19.46 1.82
C GLN A 92 7.12 -20.79 1.22
#